data_AF-A0A963RTK3-F1
#
_entry.id   AF-A0A963RTK3-F1
#
_cell.length_a   1.000
_cell.length_b   1.000
_cell.length_c   1.000
_cell.angle_alpha   90.00
_cell.angle_beta   90.00
_cell.angle_gamma   90.00
#
_symmetry.space_group_name_H-M   'P 1'
#
loop_
_entity.id
_entity.type
_entity.pdbx_description
1 polymer ?
#
loop_
_entity_poly.entity_id
_entity_poly.type
_entity_poly.pdbx_seq_one_letter_code
_entity_poly.pdbx_strand_id
1 'polypeptide(L)'
;MRTTLWLAGLFAAAVALALFAGENQGTVTLFWPPHRIDMSVNLVVLLLLGAFALLYLALRTWAVLLDLPRQARRWRAQQRERAAHEELLDALVQLLAGRYVRARKAAEGAQARQVAMDAAGEALPHGATLRAVAHLIAAESAQALQQRDLRDAQFNQALALAGGSDTTPELREGLLLRSARWALEDRDAAGALARLDELPQGAARRTLALRTKLKAARQAGRGAQALDTARLLAKHRAFSVEAARSLVRQLVAEQIRDTHDAHQLQAVWAELDA
;
A
#
# COMPACT_ATOMS: atom_id res chain seq x y z
N MET A 1 -11.36 32.63 10.78
CA MET A 1 -10.71 33.48 11.82
C MET A 1 -9.55 34.32 11.28
N ARG A 2 -8.65 33.77 10.45
CA ARG A 2 -7.51 34.54 9.88
C ARG A 2 -7.93 35.64 8.89
N THR A 3 -9.01 35.44 8.14
CA THR A 3 -9.56 36.39 7.15
C THR A 3 -10.33 37.55 7.78
N THR A 4 -11.05 37.32 8.87
CA THR A 4 -11.83 38.34 9.59
C THR A 4 -10.94 39.31 10.36
N LEU A 5 -9.87 38.83 11.01
CA LEU A 5 -8.88 39.68 11.67
C LEU A 5 -8.10 40.55 10.66
N TRP A 6 -7.85 40.03 9.45
CA TRP A 6 -7.18 40.78 8.38
C TRP A 6 -8.06 41.91 7.84
N LEU A 7 -9.36 41.66 7.64
CA LEU A 7 -10.32 42.69 7.23
C LEU A 7 -10.50 43.79 8.29
N ALA A 8 -10.56 43.43 9.57
CA ALA A 8 -10.64 44.40 10.66
C ALA A 8 -9.38 45.28 10.73
N GLY A 9 -8.20 44.70 10.55
CA GLY A 9 -6.94 45.44 10.46
C GLY A 9 -6.89 46.39 9.25
N LEU A 10 -7.38 45.95 8.08
CA LEU A 10 -7.47 46.77 6.87
C LEU A 10 -8.41 47.98 7.07
N PHE A 11 -9.57 47.76 7.70
CA PHE A 11 -10.52 48.83 7.99
C PHE A 11 -9.99 49.82 9.01
N ALA A 12 -9.32 49.33 10.08
CA ALA A 12 -8.68 50.19 11.06
C ALA A 12 -7.58 51.06 10.42
N ALA A 13 -6.77 50.48 9.53
CA ALA A 13 -5.75 51.22 8.79
C ALA A 13 -6.36 52.27 7.84
N ALA A 14 -7.46 51.94 7.14
CA ALA A 14 -8.16 52.87 6.26
C ALA A 14 -8.78 54.05 7.03
N VAL A 15 -9.38 53.80 8.20
CA VAL A 15 -9.95 54.84 9.07
C VAL A 15 -8.85 55.75 9.61
N ALA A 16 -7.72 55.20 10.06
CA ALA A 16 -6.57 55.98 10.49
C ALA A 16 -5.99 56.85 9.37
N LEU A 17 -5.91 56.33 8.14
CA LEU A 17 -5.46 57.08 6.96
C LEU A 17 -6.42 58.22 6.60
N ALA A 18 -7.73 57.98 6.68
CA ALA A 18 -8.77 58.96 6.38
C ALA A 18 -8.78 60.11 7.39
N LEU A 19 -8.60 59.82 8.69
CA LEU A 19 -8.48 60.83 9.74
C LEU A 19 -7.22 61.68 9.60
N PHE A 20 -6.08 61.07 9.23
CA PHE A 20 -4.82 61.79 9.04
C PHE A 20 -4.81 62.69 7.78
N ALA A 21 -5.68 62.42 6.81
CA ALA A 21 -5.80 63.19 5.58
C ALA A 21 -6.68 64.45 5.70
N GLY A 22 -7.50 64.59 6.75
CA GLY A 22 -8.54 65.63 6.87
C GLY A 22 -8.04 67.05 7.16
N GLU A 23 -6.90 67.23 7.86
CA GLU A 23 -6.43 68.55 8.35
C GLU A 23 -5.05 68.98 7.81
N ASN A 24 -4.46 68.23 6.87
CA ASN A 24 -3.07 68.42 6.46
C ASN A 24 -2.90 69.46 5.32
N GLN A 25 -2.28 70.61 5.63
CA GLN A 25 -1.94 71.67 4.65
C GLN A 25 -0.57 71.47 3.97
N GLY A 26 0.14 70.37 4.27
CA GLY A 26 1.45 70.09 3.71
C GLY A 26 1.42 69.93 2.18
N THR A 27 2.37 70.57 1.49
CA THR A 27 2.57 70.44 0.04
C THR A 27 3.97 69.90 -0.25
N VAL A 28 4.08 69.04 -1.26
CA VAL A 28 5.34 68.50 -1.78
C VAL A 28 5.53 69.04 -3.18
N THR A 29 6.65 69.69 -3.40
CA THR A 29 7.00 70.34 -4.65
C THR A 29 8.03 69.50 -5.39
N LEU A 30 7.68 68.93 -6.53
CA LEU A 30 8.64 68.24 -7.40
C LEU A 30 9.13 69.23 -8.47
N PHE A 31 10.42 69.57 -8.40
CA PHE A 31 11.05 70.48 -9.36
C PHE A 31 11.80 69.68 -10.42
N TRP A 32 11.27 69.63 -11.65
CA TRP A 32 11.89 68.99 -12.81
C TRP A 32 12.02 70.03 -13.93
N PRO A 33 13.18 70.65 -14.15
CA PRO A 33 13.29 71.77 -15.10
C PRO A 33 12.77 71.41 -16.50
N PRO A 34 11.91 72.24 -17.14
CA PRO A 34 11.38 73.55 -16.72
C PRO A 34 10.00 73.51 -16.01
N HIS A 35 9.55 72.35 -15.54
CA HIS A 35 8.22 72.14 -14.95
C HIS A 35 8.31 72.03 -13.42
N ARG A 36 7.36 72.66 -12.74
CA ARG A 36 7.20 72.54 -11.29
C ARG A 36 5.82 71.94 -11.01
N ILE A 37 5.80 70.82 -10.31
CA ILE A 37 4.57 70.10 -9.98
C ILE A 37 4.38 70.17 -8.47
N ASP A 38 3.33 70.88 -8.05
CA ASP A 38 2.97 71.06 -6.64
C ASP A 38 1.85 70.07 -6.32
N MET A 39 2.11 69.13 -5.40
CA MET A 39 1.16 68.09 -5.00
C MET A 39 0.87 68.21 -3.51
N SER A 40 -0.36 67.91 -3.06
CA SER A 40 -0.63 67.80 -1.63
C SER A 40 0.08 66.57 -1.05
N VAL A 41 0.51 66.64 0.22
CA VAL A 41 1.12 65.49 0.92
C VAL A 41 0.20 64.26 0.85
N ASN A 42 -1.10 64.47 0.99
CA ASN A 42 -2.11 63.41 0.88
C ASN A 42 -2.07 62.72 -0.49
N LEU A 43 -1.94 63.48 -1.58
CA LEU A 43 -1.86 62.91 -2.93
C LEU A 43 -0.57 62.11 -3.13
N VAL A 44 0.56 62.59 -2.61
CA VAL A 44 1.83 61.87 -2.67
C VAL A 44 1.77 60.56 -1.88
N VAL A 45 1.20 60.57 -0.68
CA VAL A 45 1.02 59.36 0.14
C VAL A 45 0.10 58.37 -0.57
N LEU A 46 -1.01 58.83 -1.17
CA LEU A 46 -1.93 57.98 -1.91
C LEU A 46 -1.27 57.37 -3.16
N LEU A 47 -0.47 58.15 -3.90
CA LEU A 47 0.31 57.65 -5.03
C LEU A 47 1.35 56.62 -4.60
N LEU A 48 2.03 56.84 -3.48
CA LEU A 48 3.05 55.93 -2.96
C LEU A 48 2.40 54.61 -2.50
N LEU A 49 1.25 54.67 -1.80
CA LEU A 49 0.46 53.50 -1.45
C LEU A 49 -0.07 52.76 -2.70
N GLY A 50 -0.57 53.50 -3.69
CA GLY A 50 -1.03 52.94 -4.97
C GLY A 50 0.10 52.26 -5.74
N ALA A 51 1.27 52.90 -5.84
CA ALA A 51 2.46 52.34 -6.48
C ALA A 51 2.97 51.10 -5.73
N PHE A 52 2.99 51.14 -4.40
CA PHE A 52 3.35 49.97 -3.58
C PHE A 52 2.36 48.82 -3.77
N ALA A 53 1.05 49.08 -3.77
CA ALA A 53 0.03 48.07 -3.99
C ALA A 53 0.15 47.45 -5.40
N LEU A 54 0.40 48.26 -6.42
CA LEU A 54 0.60 47.81 -7.80
C LEU A 54 1.87 46.97 -7.93
N LEU A 55 2.99 47.43 -7.36
CA LEU A 55 4.25 46.68 -7.33
C LEU A 55 4.07 45.35 -6.59
N TYR A 56 3.45 45.35 -5.42
CA TYR A 56 3.16 44.14 -4.65
C TYR A 56 2.31 43.15 -5.46
N LEU A 57 1.26 43.63 -6.15
CA LEU A 57 0.42 42.77 -7.00
C LEU A 57 1.21 42.21 -8.19
N ALA A 58 2.07 43.02 -8.82
CA ALA A 58 2.93 42.58 -9.91
C ALA A 58 3.91 41.49 -9.45
N LEU A 59 4.61 41.68 -8.32
CA LEU A 59 5.50 40.65 -7.78
C LEU A 59 4.72 39.39 -7.37
N ARG A 60 3.53 39.53 -6.78
CA ARG A 60 2.72 38.39 -6.34
C ARG A 60 2.18 37.58 -7.50
N THR A 61 1.69 38.23 -8.54
CA THR A 61 1.22 37.54 -9.77
C THR A 61 2.38 36.83 -10.46
N TRP A 62 3.55 37.45 -10.53
CA TRP A 62 4.77 36.83 -11.05
C TRP A 62 5.16 35.60 -10.23
N ALA A 63 5.16 35.69 -8.89
CA ALA A 63 5.46 34.57 -8.01
C ALA A 63 4.48 33.39 -8.19
N VAL A 64 3.18 33.66 -8.27
CA VAL A 64 2.17 32.62 -8.53
C VAL A 64 2.40 31.98 -9.89
N LEU A 65 2.66 32.76 -10.94
CA LEU A 65 2.91 32.25 -12.29
C LEU A 65 4.12 31.30 -12.33
N LEU A 66 5.18 31.61 -11.57
CA LEU A 66 6.35 30.75 -11.42
C LEU A 66 6.08 29.46 -10.63
N ASP A 67 5.11 29.46 -9.70
CA ASP A 67 4.77 28.29 -8.89
C ASP A 67 3.71 27.36 -9.51
N LEU A 68 2.86 27.87 -10.42
CA LEU A 68 1.88 27.06 -11.17
C LEU A 68 2.45 25.80 -11.82
N PRO A 69 3.60 25.80 -12.53
CA PRO A 69 4.15 24.58 -13.13
C PRO A 69 4.50 23.52 -12.07
N ARG A 70 4.96 23.94 -10.89
CA ARG A 70 5.26 23.02 -9.77
C ARG A 70 3.98 22.41 -9.21
N GLN A 71 2.94 23.21 -9.04
CA GLN A 71 1.62 22.73 -8.58
C GLN A 71 1.00 21.77 -9.61
N ALA A 72 1.07 22.08 -10.90
CA ALA A 72 0.57 21.21 -11.96
C ALA A 72 1.33 19.88 -12.05
N ARG A 73 2.67 19.89 -11.85
CA ARG A 73 3.46 18.65 -11.74
C ARG A 73 3.01 17.80 -10.55
N ARG A 74 2.89 18.39 -9.35
CA ARG A 74 2.41 17.68 -8.15
C ARG A 74 1.00 17.11 -8.35
N TRP A 75 0.09 17.89 -8.93
CA TRP A 75 -1.26 17.45 -9.22
C TRP A 75 -1.30 16.28 -10.21
N ARG A 76 -0.49 16.32 -11.28
CA ARG A 76 -0.37 15.20 -12.23
C ARG A 76 0.22 13.96 -11.58
N ALA A 77 1.26 14.10 -10.75
CA ALA A 77 1.85 12.99 -10.02
C ALA A 77 0.81 12.32 -9.09
N GLN A 78 0.07 13.12 -8.32
CA GLN A 78 -1.02 12.63 -7.46
C GLN A 78 -2.15 11.96 -8.27
N GLN A 79 -2.50 12.51 -9.43
CA GLN A 79 -3.53 11.91 -10.29
C GLN A 79 -3.07 10.57 -10.88
N ARG A 80 -1.79 10.45 -11.26
CA ARG A 80 -1.20 9.18 -11.73
C ARG A 80 -1.13 8.15 -10.62
N GLU A 81 -0.77 8.58 -9.41
CA GLU A 81 -0.77 7.73 -8.23
C GLU A 81 -2.17 7.18 -7.92
N ARG A 82 -3.19 8.04 -7.94
CA ARG A 82 -4.59 7.61 -7.75
C ARG A 82 -5.01 6.63 -8.83
N ALA A 83 -4.69 6.90 -10.09
CA ALA A 83 -5.02 6.01 -11.19
C ALA A 83 -4.36 4.62 -11.06
N ALA A 84 -3.11 4.55 -10.58
CA ALA A 84 -2.44 3.27 -10.34
C ALA A 84 -3.11 2.47 -9.21
N HIS A 85 -3.49 3.13 -8.12
CA HIS A 85 -4.22 2.50 -7.02
C HIS A 85 -5.64 2.08 -7.41
N GLU A 86 -6.36 2.92 -8.16
CA GLU A 86 -7.69 2.61 -8.69
C GLU A 86 -7.66 1.36 -9.57
N GLU A 87 -6.65 1.24 -10.44
CA GLU A 87 -6.51 0.08 -11.32
C GLU A 87 -6.11 -1.19 -10.54
N LEU A 88 -5.30 -1.08 -9.49
CA LEU A 88 -5.03 -2.21 -8.59
C LEU A 88 -6.29 -2.65 -7.84
N LEU A 89 -7.10 -1.71 -7.37
CA LEU A 89 -8.37 -1.99 -6.71
C LEU A 89 -9.36 -2.67 -7.68
N ASP A 90 -9.45 -2.20 -8.94
CA ASP A 90 -10.25 -2.88 -9.96
C ASP A 90 -9.72 -4.31 -10.20
N ALA A 91 -8.40 -4.51 -10.29
CA ALA A 91 -7.82 -5.85 -10.43
C ALA A 91 -8.25 -6.80 -9.30
N LEU A 92 -8.25 -6.33 -8.05
CA LEU A 92 -8.75 -7.07 -6.90
C LEU A 92 -10.25 -7.38 -7.00
N VAL A 93 -11.06 -6.39 -7.39
CA VAL A 93 -12.51 -6.57 -7.56
C VAL A 93 -12.81 -7.61 -8.64
N GLN A 94 -12.13 -7.53 -9.79
CA GLN A 94 -12.28 -8.51 -10.87
C GLN A 94 -11.83 -9.92 -10.43
N LEU A 95 -10.76 -10.02 -9.64
CA LEU A 95 -10.27 -11.29 -9.10
C LEU A 95 -11.32 -11.93 -8.18
N LEU A 96 -11.85 -11.17 -7.24
CA LEU A 96 -12.89 -11.61 -6.31
C LEU A 96 -14.20 -11.97 -7.03
N ALA A 97 -14.50 -11.30 -8.14
CA ALA A 97 -15.63 -11.61 -9.01
C ALA A 97 -15.39 -12.83 -9.94
N GLY A 98 -14.23 -13.48 -9.88
CA GLY A 98 -13.86 -14.62 -10.72
C GLY A 98 -13.57 -14.27 -12.18
N ARG A 99 -13.43 -12.97 -12.52
CA ARG A 99 -13.13 -12.50 -13.88
C ARG A 99 -11.60 -12.45 -14.10
N TYR A 100 -10.95 -13.60 -14.07
CA TYR A 100 -9.48 -13.73 -14.00
C TYR A 100 -8.71 -13.04 -15.14
N VAL A 101 -9.20 -13.08 -16.38
CA VAL A 101 -8.54 -12.40 -17.51
C VAL A 101 -8.57 -10.88 -17.34
N ARG A 102 -9.68 -10.32 -16.82
CA ARG A 102 -9.80 -8.87 -16.56
C ARG A 102 -8.96 -8.47 -15.35
N ALA A 103 -8.97 -9.30 -14.30
CA ALA A 103 -8.14 -9.09 -13.12
C ALA A 103 -6.66 -9.02 -13.48
N ARG A 104 -6.16 -9.97 -14.28
CA ARG A 104 -4.78 -9.95 -14.77
C ARG A 104 -4.49 -8.71 -15.58
N LYS A 105 -5.35 -8.36 -16.54
CA LYS A 105 -5.14 -7.18 -17.41
C LYS A 105 -5.09 -5.88 -16.59
N ALA A 106 -5.94 -5.72 -15.60
CA ALA A 106 -5.92 -4.58 -14.70
C ALA A 106 -4.64 -4.57 -13.83
N ALA A 107 -4.22 -5.72 -13.30
CA ALA A 107 -2.95 -5.81 -12.56
C ALA A 107 -1.73 -5.43 -13.41
N GLU A 108 -1.66 -5.93 -14.66
CA GLU A 108 -0.63 -5.56 -15.64
C GLU A 108 -0.68 -4.07 -15.99
N GLY A 109 -1.87 -3.48 -16.07
CA GLY A 109 -2.07 -2.04 -16.27
C GLY A 109 -1.51 -1.21 -15.11
N ALA A 110 -1.80 -1.61 -13.87
CA ALA A 110 -1.26 -0.96 -12.67
C ALA A 110 0.28 -1.04 -12.63
N GLN A 111 0.87 -2.18 -13.01
CA GLN A 111 2.32 -2.34 -13.15
C GLN A 111 2.90 -1.42 -14.22
N ALA A 112 2.29 -1.38 -15.41
CA ALA A 112 2.75 -0.54 -16.51
C ALA A 112 2.73 0.96 -16.13
N ARG A 113 1.68 1.41 -15.42
CA ARG A 113 1.62 2.80 -14.90
C ARG A 113 2.73 3.07 -13.91
N GLN A 114 2.96 2.16 -12.98
CA GLN A 114 3.98 2.34 -11.96
C GLN A 114 5.40 2.37 -12.57
N VAL A 115 5.69 1.53 -13.57
CA VAL A 115 6.95 1.59 -14.35
C VAL A 115 7.07 2.92 -15.11
N ALA A 116 5.99 3.41 -15.71
CA ALA A 116 6.00 4.71 -16.39
C ALA A 116 6.24 5.89 -15.42
N MET A 117 5.75 5.80 -14.19
CA MET A 117 6.01 6.78 -13.14
C MET A 117 7.47 6.75 -12.67
N ASP A 118 8.03 5.56 -12.46
CA ASP A 118 9.45 5.39 -12.13
C ASP A 118 10.34 6.00 -13.23
N ALA A 119 10.04 5.73 -14.50
CA ALA A 119 10.78 6.28 -15.64
C ALA A 119 10.68 7.82 -15.75
N ALA A 120 9.59 8.41 -15.25
CA ALA A 120 9.40 9.86 -15.18
C ALA A 120 10.07 10.51 -13.95
N GLY A 121 10.73 9.73 -13.08
CA GLY A 121 11.30 10.21 -11.82
C GLY A 121 10.24 10.55 -10.76
N GLU A 122 9.00 10.10 -10.95
CA GLU A 122 7.87 10.32 -10.05
C GLU A 122 7.57 9.03 -9.26
N ALA A 123 8.59 8.50 -8.58
CA ALA A 123 8.47 7.23 -7.87
C ALA A 123 7.36 7.25 -6.81
N LEU A 124 6.53 6.20 -6.83
CA LEU A 124 5.42 6.03 -5.90
C LEU A 124 5.92 5.68 -4.49
N PRO A 125 5.37 6.30 -3.43
CA PRO A 125 5.50 5.77 -2.08
C PRO A 125 4.96 4.34 -2.06
N HIS A 126 5.74 3.37 -1.56
CA HIS A 126 5.37 1.95 -1.52
C HIS A 126 5.16 1.30 -2.91
N GLY A 127 5.79 1.84 -3.97
CA GLY A 127 5.69 1.30 -5.33
C GLY A 127 6.09 -0.18 -5.44
N ALA A 128 7.08 -0.63 -4.67
CA ALA A 128 7.47 -2.04 -4.60
C ALA A 128 6.34 -2.95 -4.10
N THR A 129 5.62 -2.52 -3.05
CA THR A 129 4.45 -3.24 -2.51
C THR A 129 3.31 -3.28 -3.52
N LEU A 130 2.98 -2.15 -4.15
CA LEU A 130 1.95 -2.09 -5.20
C LEU A 130 2.27 -3.07 -6.34
N ARG A 131 3.51 -3.05 -6.82
CA ARG A 131 3.99 -3.93 -7.90
C ARG A 131 3.93 -5.41 -7.48
N ALA A 132 4.39 -5.74 -6.27
CA ALA A 132 4.36 -7.11 -5.75
C ALA A 132 2.92 -7.64 -5.61
N VAL A 133 1.99 -6.82 -5.12
CA VAL A 133 0.57 -7.18 -5.03
C VAL A 133 -0.05 -7.36 -6.43
N ALA A 134 0.30 -6.51 -7.39
CA ALA A 134 -0.14 -6.69 -8.78
C ALA A 134 0.38 -8.01 -9.39
N HIS A 135 1.65 -8.36 -9.15
CA HIS A 135 2.21 -9.65 -9.56
C HIS A 135 1.48 -10.82 -8.88
N LEU A 136 1.15 -10.69 -7.59
CA LEU A 136 0.35 -11.69 -6.89
C LEU A 136 -1.03 -11.88 -7.55
N ILE A 137 -1.76 -10.81 -7.85
CA ILE A 137 -3.08 -10.89 -8.52
C ILE A 137 -2.96 -11.53 -9.91
N ALA A 138 -1.91 -11.20 -10.66
CA ALA A 138 -1.62 -11.82 -11.94
C ALA A 138 -1.35 -13.34 -11.79
N ALA A 139 -0.56 -13.73 -10.78
CA ALA A 139 -0.28 -15.13 -10.45
C ALA A 139 -1.54 -15.88 -9.99
N GLU A 140 -2.42 -15.26 -9.19
CA GLU A 140 -3.71 -15.84 -8.82
C GLU A 140 -4.60 -16.12 -10.02
N SER A 141 -4.68 -15.14 -10.92
CA SER A 141 -5.46 -15.26 -12.14
C SER A 141 -4.90 -16.36 -13.03
N ALA A 142 -3.57 -16.48 -13.09
CA ALA A 142 -2.89 -17.55 -13.81
C ALA A 142 -3.15 -18.93 -13.20
N GLN A 143 -3.12 -19.06 -11.87
CA GLN A 143 -3.49 -20.29 -11.17
C GLN A 143 -4.93 -20.71 -11.51
N ALA A 144 -5.88 -19.77 -11.41
CA ALA A 144 -7.28 -20.05 -11.73
C ALA A 144 -7.49 -20.47 -13.19
N LEU A 145 -6.67 -19.95 -14.11
CA LEU A 145 -6.66 -20.30 -15.53
C LEU A 145 -5.74 -21.48 -15.87
N GLN A 146 -5.16 -22.16 -14.88
CA GLN A 146 -4.24 -23.30 -15.04
C GLN A 146 -2.97 -22.99 -15.87
N GLN A 147 -2.51 -21.72 -15.87
CA GLN A 147 -1.29 -21.26 -16.54
C GLN A 147 -0.11 -21.27 -15.57
N ARG A 148 0.44 -22.47 -15.31
CA ARG A 148 1.48 -22.69 -14.27
C ARG A 148 2.77 -21.91 -14.51
N ASP A 149 3.29 -21.91 -15.74
CA ASP A 149 4.53 -21.20 -16.06
C ASP A 149 4.40 -19.69 -15.82
N LEU A 150 3.25 -19.11 -16.20
CA LEU A 150 2.97 -17.70 -16.00
C LEU A 150 2.77 -17.37 -14.52
N ARG A 151 2.07 -18.23 -13.77
CA ARG A 151 1.94 -18.10 -12.32
C ARG A 151 3.31 -18.06 -11.65
N ASP A 152 4.20 -18.99 -11.99
CA ASP A 152 5.51 -19.12 -11.34
C ASP A 152 6.43 -17.95 -11.70
N ALA A 153 6.38 -17.48 -12.96
CA ALA A 153 7.09 -16.27 -13.38
C ALA A 153 6.62 -15.02 -12.59
N GLN A 154 5.30 -14.82 -12.48
CA GLN A 154 4.71 -13.70 -11.74
C GLN A 154 5.01 -13.81 -10.23
N PHE A 155 4.94 -15.01 -9.66
CA PHE A 155 5.27 -15.25 -8.26
C PHE A 155 6.74 -14.92 -7.94
N ASN A 156 7.67 -15.34 -8.80
CA ASN A 156 9.09 -15.05 -8.61
C ASN A 156 9.37 -13.54 -8.65
N GLN A 157 8.69 -12.79 -9.54
CA GLN A 157 8.77 -11.33 -9.58
C GLN A 157 8.22 -10.70 -8.30
N ALA A 158 7.07 -11.17 -7.79
CA ALA A 158 6.52 -10.71 -6.51
C ALA A 158 7.48 -10.97 -5.34
N LEU A 159 8.09 -12.16 -5.29
CA LEU A 159 8.99 -12.57 -4.22
C LEU A 159 10.30 -11.76 -4.22
N ALA A 160 10.83 -11.43 -5.40
CA ALA A 160 12.01 -10.58 -5.54
C ALA A 160 11.76 -9.16 -4.98
N LEU A 161 10.57 -8.60 -5.22
CA LEU A 161 10.19 -7.28 -4.71
C LEU A 161 9.97 -7.29 -3.19
N ALA A 162 9.35 -8.35 -2.66
CA ALA A 162 9.10 -8.52 -1.22
C ALA A 162 10.37 -8.79 -0.38
N GLY A 163 11.53 -8.91 -1.00
CA GLY A 163 12.83 -8.98 -0.33
C GLY A 163 13.50 -7.62 -0.09
N GLY A 164 12.93 -6.53 -0.62
CA GLY A 164 13.49 -5.18 -0.49
C GLY A 164 13.17 -4.51 0.85
N SER A 165 13.98 -3.52 1.24
CA SER A 165 13.80 -2.71 2.46
C SER A 165 12.47 -1.97 2.54
N ASP A 166 11.89 -1.66 1.38
CA ASP A 166 10.71 -0.81 1.25
C ASP A 166 9.40 -1.60 1.37
N THR A 167 9.48 -2.90 1.66
CA THR A 167 8.34 -3.81 1.79
C THR A 167 8.23 -4.36 3.20
N THR A 168 7.01 -4.72 3.58
CA THR A 168 6.75 -5.28 4.91
C THR A 168 7.00 -6.79 4.91
N PRO A 169 7.47 -7.38 6.03
CA PRO A 169 7.69 -8.82 6.11
C PRO A 169 6.40 -9.63 5.87
N GLU A 170 5.23 -9.07 6.23
CA GLU A 170 3.92 -9.68 6.00
C GLU A 170 3.62 -9.90 4.52
N LEU A 171 4.18 -9.08 3.61
CA LEU A 171 4.02 -9.26 2.17
C LEU A 171 4.67 -10.58 1.73
N ARG A 172 5.91 -10.82 2.17
CA ARG A 172 6.62 -12.07 1.89
C ARG A 172 5.91 -13.27 2.50
N GLU A 173 5.47 -13.16 3.75
CA GLU A 173 4.70 -14.21 4.43
C GLU A 173 3.40 -14.55 3.67
N GLY A 174 2.68 -13.54 3.20
CA GLY A 174 1.46 -13.69 2.41
C GLY A 174 1.72 -14.41 1.08
N LEU A 175 2.78 -14.03 0.36
CA LEU A 175 3.20 -14.68 -0.88
C LEU A 175 3.51 -16.16 -0.65
N LEU A 176 4.29 -16.49 0.38
CA LEU A 176 4.65 -17.87 0.71
C LEU A 176 3.42 -18.71 1.07
N LEU A 177 2.54 -18.20 1.94
CA LEU A 177 1.29 -18.88 2.30
C LEU A 177 0.40 -19.15 1.08
N ARG A 178 0.38 -18.21 0.13
CA ARG A 178 -0.43 -18.34 -1.06
C ARG A 178 0.15 -19.33 -2.06
N SER A 179 1.48 -19.34 -2.23
CA SER A 179 2.19 -20.35 -3.01
C SER A 179 1.99 -21.77 -2.46
N ALA A 180 2.04 -21.93 -1.12
CA ALA A 180 1.76 -23.22 -0.48
C ALA A 180 0.32 -23.69 -0.76
N ARG A 181 -0.64 -22.77 -0.82
CA ARG A 181 -2.01 -23.09 -1.19
C ARG A 181 -2.14 -23.51 -2.66
N TRP A 182 -1.47 -22.84 -3.59
CA TRP A 182 -1.46 -23.27 -5.00
C TRP A 182 -0.84 -24.67 -5.16
N ALA A 183 0.26 -24.94 -4.45
CA ALA A 183 0.88 -26.27 -4.45
C ALA A 183 -0.08 -27.36 -3.95
N LEU A 184 -0.85 -27.10 -2.89
CA LEU A 184 -1.92 -28.01 -2.44
C LEU A 184 -3.01 -28.23 -3.50
N GLU A 185 -3.44 -27.16 -4.18
CA GLU A 185 -4.43 -27.24 -5.27
C GLU A 185 -3.89 -28.10 -6.43
N ASP A 186 -2.59 -28.01 -6.73
CA ASP A 186 -1.88 -28.81 -7.75
C ASP A 186 -1.52 -30.23 -7.31
N ARG A 187 -1.88 -30.62 -6.09
CA ARG A 187 -1.50 -31.87 -5.42
C ARG A 187 0.00 -32.06 -5.16
N ASP A 188 0.77 -30.98 -5.18
CA ASP A 188 2.17 -30.98 -4.76
C ASP A 188 2.30 -30.70 -3.25
N ALA A 189 2.11 -31.75 -2.46
CA ALA A 189 2.23 -31.66 -1.02
C ALA A 189 3.66 -31.37 -0.54
N ALA A 190 4.67 -31.86 -1.28
CA ALA A 190 6.07 -31.64 -0.95
C ALA A 190 6.47 -30.17 -1.16
N GLY A 191 6.08 -29.58 -2.28
CA GLY A 191 6.26 -28.15 -2.55
C GLY A 191 5.51 -27.28 -1.55
N ALA A 192 4.28 -27.65 -1.17
CA ALA A 192 3.54 -26.92 -0.15
C ALA A 192 4.26 -26.89 1.21
N LEU A 193 4.83 -28.03 1.65
CA LEU A 193 5.61 -28.10 2.89
C LEU A 193 6.90 -27.28 2.79
N ALA A 194 7.63 -27.38 1.67
CA ALA A 194 8.85 -26.59 1.45
C ALA A 194 8.59 -25.08 1.57
N ARG A 195 7.50 -24.58 0.97
CA ARG A 195 7.10 -23.16 1.08
C ARG A 195 6.72 -22.75 2.50
N LEU A 196 6.11 -23.65 3.26
CA LEU A 196 5.75 -23.39 4.66
C LEU A 196 6.99 -23.40 5.57
N ASP A 197 8.02 -24.15 5.24
CA ASP A 197 9.28 -24.18 5.98
C ASP A 197 10.14 -22.90 5.73
N GLU A 198 9.90 -22.17 4.63
CA GLU A 198 10.48 -20.84 4.38
C GLU A 198 9.87 -19.73 5.26
N LEU A 199 8.75 -19.98 5.95
CA LEU A 199 8.09 -18.96 6.78
C LEU A 199 8.87 -18.68 8.07
N PRO A 200 8.92 -17.41 8.53
CA PRO A 200 9.47 -17.10 9.85
C PRO A 200 8.63 -17.75 10.96
N GLN A 201 9.26 -18.03 12.10
CA GLN A 201 8.63 -18.78 13.20
C GLN A 201 7.29 -18.17 13.66
N GLY A 202 7.17 -16.83 13.66
CA GLY A 202 5.92 -16.14 14.00
C GLY A 202 4.78 -16.46 13.01
N ALA A 203 5.07 -16.42 11.71
CA ALA A 203 4.09 -16.72 10.67
C ALA A 203 3.72 -18.21 10.61
N ALA A 204 4.69 -19.10 10.79
CA ALA A 204 4.48 -20.55 10.80
C ALA A 204 3.53 -21.03 11.91
N ARG A 205 3.45 -20.30 13.03
CA ARG A 205 2.55 -20.60 14.16
C ARG A 205 1.12 -20.08 13.96
N ARG A 206 0.85 -19.25 12.95
CA ARG A 206 -0.51 -18.73 12.69
C ARG A 206 -1.44 -19.88 12.29
N THR A 207 -2.70 -19.80 12.71
CA THR A 207 -3.72 -20.84 12.45
C THR A 207 -3.84 -21.19 10.96
N LEU A 208 -3.74 -20.20 10.06
CA LEU A 208 -3.76 -20.45 8.61
C LEU A 208 -2.58 -21.32 8.16
N ALA A 209 -1.35 -20.99 8.57
CA ALA A 209 -0.16 -21.76 8.24
C ALA A 209 -0.25 -23.20 8.74
N LEU A 210 -0.68 -23.38 10.00
CA LEU A 210 -0.87 -24.70 10.60
C LEU A 210 -1.94 -25.53 9.90
N ARG A 211 -3.06 -24.92 9.48
CA ARG A 211 -4.10 -25.62 8.71
C ARG A 211 -3.60 -26.05 7.33
N THR A 212 -2.82 -25.20 6.66
CA THR A 212 -2.18 -25.53 5.38
C THR A 212 -1.17 -26.66 5.58
N LYS A 213 -0.35 -26.59 6.63
CA LYS A 213 0.64 -27.63 6.99
C LYS A 213 -0.01 -28.98 7.28
N LEU A 214 -1.10 -29.00 8.05
CA LEU A 214 -1.86 -30.22 8.32
C LEU A 214 -2.37 -30.85 7.01
N LYS A 215 -2.96 -30.06 6.11
CA LYS A 215 -3.43 -30.56 4.80
C LYS A 215 -2.27 -31.13 3.97
N ALA A 216 -1.15 -30.41 3.90
CA ALA A 216 0.02 -30.84 3.16
C ALA A 216 0.65 -32.12 3.74
N ALA A 217 0.80 -32.19 5.06
CA ALA A 217 1.33 -33.38 5.74
C ALA A 217 0.47 -34.62 5.51
N ARG A 218 -0.87 -34.48 5.58
CA ARG A 218 -1.80 -35.58 5.27
C ARG A 218 -1.68 -36.03 3.81
N GLN A 219 -1.60 -35.08 2.88
CA GLN A 219 -1.49 -35.40 1.45
C GLN A 219 -0.13 -36.03 1.10
N ALA A 220 0.93 -35.70 1.84
CA ALA A 220 2.25 -36.29 1.69
C ALA A 220 2.42 -37.63 2.43
N GLY A 221 1.39 -38.14 3.12
CA GLY A 221 1.49 -39.37 3.93
C GLY A 221 2.36 -39.21 5.19
N ARG A 222 2.64 -37.98 5.64
CA ARG A 222 3.46 -37.71 6.83
C ARG A 222 2.61 -37.73 8.11
N GLY A 223 2.18 -38.93 8.50
CA GLY A 223 1.25 -39.15 9.63
C GLY A 223 1.69 -38.53 10.95
N ALA A 224 2.97 -38.67 11.33
CA ALA A 224 3.53 -38.06 12.56
C ALA A 224 3.39 -36.53 12.56
N GLN A 225 3.87 -35.89 11.50
CA GLN A 225 3.79 -34.43 11.34
C GLN A 225 2.33 -33.92 11.31
N ALA A 226 1.42 -34.69 10.72
CA ALA A 226 -0.01 -34.37 10.70
C ALA A 226 -0.64 -34.46 12.10
N LEU A 227 -0.27 -35.45 12.90
CA LEU A 227 -0.77 -35.62 14.27
C LEU A 227 -0.32 -34.46 15.18
N ASP A 228 0.96 -34.09 15.14
CA ASP A 228 1.50 -32.98 15.92
C ASP A 228 0.82 -31.66 15.58
N THR A 229 0.66 -31.38 14.28
CA THR A 229 -0.02 -30.16 13.82
C THR A 229 -1.50 -30.15 14.18
N ALA A 230 -2.17 -31.31 14.19
CA ALA A 230 -3.55 -31.43 14.65
C ALA A 230 -3.69 -31.17 16.16
N ARG A 231 -2.77 -31.72 17.00
CA ARG A 231 -2.73 -31.44 18.45
C ARG A 231 -2.51 -29.95 18.72
N LEU A 232 -1.59 -29.31 18.01
CA LEU A 232 -1.37 -27.85 18.10
C LEU A 232 -2.62 -27.06 17.71
N LEU A 233 -3.27 -27.39 16.61
CA LEU A 233 -4.51 -26.73 16.17
C LEU A 233 -5.65 -26.90 17.18
N ALA A 234 -5.75 -28.07 17.83
CA ALA A 234 -6.71 -28.31 18.90
C ALA A 234 -6.44 -27.40 20.12
N LYS A 235 -5.17 -27.27 20.53
CA LYS A 235 -4.76 -26.36 21.61
C LYS A 235 -5.11 -24.90 21.32
N HIS A 236 -4.97 -24.48 20.06
CA HIS A 236 -5.32 -23.14 19.60
C HIS A 236 -6.82 -22.92 19.33
N ARG A 237 -7.69 -23.90 19.63
CA ARG A 237 -9.14 -23.84 19.38
C ARG A 237 -9.50 -23.53 17.92
N ALA A 238 -8.67 -24.00 16.98
CA ALA A 238 -8.90 -23.81 15.55
C ALA A 238 -10.04 -24.68 14.98
N PHE A 239 -10.45 -25.70 15.74
CA PHE A 239 -11.56 -26.61 15.45
C PHE A 239 -12.50 -26.67 16.65
N SER A 240 -13.74 -27.12 16.44
CA SER A 240 -14.60 -27.52 17.56
C SER A 240 -13.97 -28.69 18.32
N VAL A 241 -14.34 -28.86 19.59
CA VAL A 241 -13.78 -29.90 20.45
C VAL A 241 -14.08 -31.30 19.87
N GLU A 242 -15.28 -31.54 19.34
CA GLU A 242 -15.58 -32.83 18.72
C GLU A 242 -14.80 -33.05 17.43
N ALA A 243 -14.66 -32.01 16.58
CA ALA A 243 -13.91 -32.10 15.33
C ALA A 243 -12.42 -32.38 15.58
N ALA A 244 -11.83 -31.71 16.58
CA ALA A 244 -10.45 -31.95 16.97
C ALA A 244 -10.23 -33.38 17.47
N ARG A 245 -11.11 -33.89 18.35
CA ARG A 245 -11.04 -35.27 18.86
C ARG A 245 -11.18 -36.31 17.75
N SER A 246 -12.14 -36.09 16.85
CA SER A 246 -12.37 -36.99 15.71
C SER A 246 -11.16 -37.02 14.77
N LEU A 247 -10.61 -35.84 14.45
CA LEU A 247 -9.43 -35.70 13.59
C LEU A 247 -8.20 -36.38 14.20
N VAL A 248 -7.92 -36.14 15.48
CA VAL A 248 -6.80 -36.79 16.17
C VAL A 248 -6.97 -38.30 16.18
N ARG A 249 -8.16 -38.81 16.56
CA ARG A 249 -8.45 -40.24 16.54
C ARG A 249 -8.25 -40.86 15.16
N GLN A 250 -8.68 -40.18 14.09
CA GLN A 250 -8.48 -40.65 12.73
C GLN A 250 -6.98 -40.72 12.37
N LEU A 251 -6.20 -39.70 12.68
CA LEU A 251 -4.75 -39.68 12.40
C LEU A 251 -3.99 -40.75 13.19
N VAL A 252 -4.38 -41.00 14.44
CA VAL A 252 -3.82 -42.09 15.25
C VAL A 252 -4.18 -43.45 14.66
N ALA A 253 -5.44 -43.65 14.25
CA ALA A 253 -5.84 -44.89 13.59
C ALA A 253 -5.13 -45.10 12.23
N GLU A 254 -4.86 -44.02 11.49
CA GLU A 254 -4.02 -44.06 10.29
C GLU A 254 -2.59 -44.51 10.62
N GLN A 255 -1.93 -43.90 11.61
CA GLN A 255 -0.59 -44.32 12.04
C GLN A 255 -0.53 -45.78 12.50
N ILE A 256 -1.48 -46.23 13.32
CA ILE A 256 -1.51 -47.62 13.80
C ILE A 256 -1.65 -48.61 12.64
N ARG A 257 -2.46 -48.29 11.62
CA ARG A 257 -2.59 -49.14 10.42
C ARG A 257 -1.30 -49.21 9.60
N ASP A 258 -0.49 -48.15 9.62
CA ASP A 258 0.78 -48.11 8.90
C ASP A 258 1.93 -48.78 9.66
N THR A 259 1.71 -49.25 10.90
CA THR A 259 2.71 -50.03 11.65
C THR A 259 2.73 -51.50 11.21
N HIS A 260 3.93 -52.03 10.99
CA HIS A 260 4.13 -53.41 10.51
C HIS A 260 4.75 -54.33 11.57
N ASP A 261 5.38 -53.74 12.61
CA ASP A 261 6.08 -54.47 13.66
C ASP A 261 5.60 -54.07 15.07
N ALA A 262 5.71 -55.00 16.03
CA ALA A 262 5.31 -54.77 17.42
C ALA A 262 6.08 -53.61 18.09
N HIS A 263 7.35 -53.41 17.74
CA HIS A 263 8.17 -52.32 18.26
C HIS A 263 7.70 -50.94 17.74
N GLN A 264 7.24 -50.86 16.48
CA GLN A 264 6.68 -49.64 15.91
C GLN A 264 5.36 -49.28 16.59
N LEU A 265 4.51 -50.28 16.86
CA LEU A 265 3.27 -50.08 17.59
C LEU A 265 3.52 -49.57 19.02
N GLN A 266 4.51 -50.13 19.73
CA GLN A 266 4.90 -49.65 21.06
C GLN A 266 5.42 -48.21 21.04
N ALA A 267 6.20 -47.83 20.03
CA ALA A 267 6.68 -46.45 19.86
C ALA A 267 5.53 -45.47 19.62
N VAL A 268 4.61 -45.79 18.71
CA VAL A 268 3.41 -44.98 18.45
C VAL A 268 2.56 -44.88 19.72
N TRP A 269 2.36 -45.97 20.46
CA TRP A 269 1.61 -45.96 21.71
C TRP A 269 2.24 -45.04 22.76
N ALA A 270 3.57 -45.06 22.91
CA ALA A 270 4.29 -44.19 23.85
C ALA A 270 4.16 -42.69 23.49
N GLU A 271 4.08 -42.34 22.21
CA GLU A 271 3.88 -40.96 21.75
C GLU A 271 2.43 -40.43 21.94
N LEU A 272 1.46 -41.31 22.22
CA LEU A 272 0.08 -40.93 22.52
C LEU A 272 -0.12 -40.48 23.97
N ASP A 273 0.67 -41.01 24.90
CA ASP A 273 0.61 -40.67 26.33
C ASP A 273 1.31 -39.33 26.67
N ALA A 274 2.06 -38.75 25.73
CA ALA A 274 2.78 -37.47 25.83
C ALA A 274 2.02 -36.28 25.24
#